data_AF-A0A1H2ZIW6-F1
#
_entry.id   AF-A0A1H2ZIW6-F1
#
_cell.length_a   1.000
_cell.length_b   1.000
_cell.length_c   1.000
_cell.angle_alpha   90.00
_cell.angle_beta   90.00
_cell.angle_gamma   90.00
#
_symmetry.space_group_name_H-M   'P 1'
#
loop_
_entity.id
_entity.type
_entity.pdbx_description
1 polymer ?
#
loop_
_entity_poly.entity_id
_entity_poly.type
_entity_poly.pdbx_seq_one_letter_code
_entity_poly.pdbx_strand_id
1 'polypeptide(L)'
;MDDRYLCPKCGSDDVRKVEMIWKEQTGDINLDSVGTTYGTGGVNVGYFKSKGTQISKMAREAAPPRKRNIKTDVLGGIFLGFFLGALFGLAALWTGHKDLAAGLFWALLGIGWMYGCFLAGKDHVWNDKVWPKVYAGWQHTWICTRCGKRFSIHD
;
A
#
# COMPACT_ATOMS: atom_id res chain seq x y z
N MET A 1 -35.90 -16.47 2.46
CA MET A 1 -34.48 -16.14 2.19
C MET A 1 -33.70 -17.44 2.16
N ASP A 2 -32.61 -17.49 1.39
CA ASP A 2 -31.77 -18.69 1.26
C ASP A 2 -30.89 -18.82 2.52
N ASP A 3 -30.99 -19.93 3.26
CA ASP A 3 -30.36 -20.10 4.59
C ASP A 3 -28.82 -20.00 4.56
N ARG A 4 -28.24 -20.09 3.35
CA ARG A 4 -26.80 -19.95 3.09
C ARG A 4 -26.23 -18.57 3.41
N TYR A 5 -27.06 -17.54 3.47
CA TYR A 5 -26.64 -16.17 3.79
C TYR A 5 -26.81 -15.80 5.27
N LEU A 6 -27.23 -16.74 6.12
CA LEU A 6 -27.36 -16.51 7.55
C LEU A 6 -25.98 -16.53 8.23
N CYS A 7 -25.75 -15.58 9.14
CA CYS A 7 -24.52 -15.57 9.90
C CYS A 7 -24.44 -16.80 10.84
N PRO A 8 -23.38 -17.63 10.78
CA PRO A 8 -23.27 -18.83 11.61
C PRO A 8 -23.08 -18.56 13.11
N LYS A 9 -22.91 -17.29 13.52
CA LYS A 9 -22.73 -16.92 14.94
C LYS A 9 -23.97 -16.31 15.57
N CYS A 10 -24.69 -15.45 14.85
CA CYS A 10 -25.85 -14.74 15.39
C CYS A 10 -27.17 -15.03 14.66
N GLY A 11 -27.15 -15.85 13.61
CA GLY A 11 -28.35 -16.19 12.82
C GLY A 11 -28.98 -14.99 12.10
N SER A 12 -28.28 -13.84 12.05
CA SER A 12 -28.76 -12.65 11.36
C SER A 12 -28.54 -12.78 9.85
N ASP A 13 -29.51 -12.27 9.09
CA ASP A 13 -29.49 -12.07 7.64
C ASP A 13 -28.77 -10.77 7.22
N ASP A 14 -28.37 -9.94 8.18
CA ASP A 14 -27.62 -8.70 7.97
C ASP A 14 -26.14 -9.01 7.64
N VAL A 15 -25.92 -9.58 6.45
CA VAL A 15 -24.60 -9.91 5.92
C VAL A 15 -24.30 -9.09 4.67
N ARG A 16 -23.06 -8.62 4.56
CA ARG A 16 -22.60 -7.83 3.42
C ARG A 16 -21.33 -8.44 2.84
N LYS A 17 -21.21 -8.37 1.52
CA LYS A 17 -20.02 -8.81 0.81
C LYS A 17 -18.84 -7.89 1.18
N VAL A 18 -17.69 -8.49 1.52
CA VAL A 18 -16.49 -7.76 1.96
C VAL A 18 -16.02 -6.76 0.88
N GLU A 19 -16.15 -7.13 -0.39
CA GLU A 19 -15.84 -6.28 -1.53
C GLU A 19 -16.69 -4.99 -1.57
N MET A 20 -17.99 -5.09 -1.28
CA MET A 20 -18.90 -3.95 -1.31
C MET A 20 -18.58 -2.97 -0.18
N ILE A 21 -18.30 -3.47 1.02
CA ILE A 21 -17.89 -2.64 2.17
C ILE A 21 -16.59 -1.90 1.88
N TRP A 22 -15.62 -2.57 1.25
CA TRP A 22 -14.37 -1.93 0.86
C TRP A 22 -14.63 -0.81 -0.15
N LYS A 23 -15.39 -1.09 -1.22
CA LYS A 23 -15.72 -0.11 -2.27
C LYS A 23 -16.50 1.09 -1.74
N GLU A 24 -17.46 0.89 -0.83
CA GLU A 24 -18.25 1.94 -0.20
C GLU A 24 -17.38 2.97 0.56
N GLN A 25 -16.24 2.55 1.11
CA GLN A 25 -15.41 3.40 1.97
C GLN A 25 -14.11 3.90 1.32
N THR A 26 -13.72 3.33 0.19
CA THR A 26 -12.63 3.88 -0.64
C THR A 26 -13.11 4.94 -1.64
N GLY A 27 -14.37 5.37 -1.56
CA GLY A 27 -14.84 6.54 -2.32
C GLY A 27 -13.99 7.76 -1.98
N ASP A 28 -13.30 8.31 -2.97
CA ASP A 28 -12.47 9.51 -2.81
C ASP A 28 -13.32 10.67 -2.27
N ILE A 29 -13.10 11.04 -1.01
CA ILE A 29 -13.63 12.31 -0.48
C ILE A 29 -12.73 13.44 -0.98
N ASN A 30 -13.05 13.98 -2.15
CA ASN A 30 -12.51 15.26 -2.60
C ASN A 30 -13.17 16.37 -1.77
N LEU A 31 -12.53 16.75 -0.67
CA LEU A 31 -12.90 17.91 0.13
C LEU A 31 -12.23 19.15 -0.49
N ASP A 32 -12.93 19.74 -1.47
CA ASP A 32 -12.60 21.07 -1.98
C ASP A 32 -13.26 22.11 -1.07
N SER A 33 -12.47 22.72 -0.18
CA SER A 33 -12.94 23.82 0.68
C SER A 33 -12.37 25.14 0.17
N VAL A 34 -13.25 26.02 -0.32
CA VAL A 34 -12.91 27.42 -0.64
C VAL A 34 -13.17 28.25 0.61
N GLY A 35 -12.10 28.74 1.23
CA GLY A 35 -12.19 29.61 2.40
C GLY A 35 -11.88 31.05 2.04
N THR A 36 -12.85 31.94 2.18
CA THR A 36 -12.65 33.40 2.15
C THR A 36 -12.36 33.89 3.56
N THR A 37 -11.13 34.36 3.80
CA THR A 37 -10.77 34.99 5.08
C THR A 37 -10.77 36.50 4.88
N TYR A 38 -11.57 37.22 5.66
CA TYR A 38 -11.61 38.67 5.69
C TYR A 38 -10.67 39.18 6.78
N GLY A 39 -9.54 39.75 6.38
CA GLY A 39 -8.57 40.39 7.28
C GLY A 39 -8.39 41.86 6.95
N THR A 40 -7.81 42.62 7.89
CA THR A 40 -7.60 44.09 7.89
C THR A 40 -6.65 44.62 6.79
N GLY A 41 -6.41 43.84 5.72
CA GLY A 41 -5.57 44.20 4.58
C GLY A 41 -6.05 43.62 3.23
N GLY A 42 -7.29 43.13 3.13
CA GLY A 42 -7.89 42.65 1.88
C GLY A 42 -8.54 41.26 1.97
N VAL A 43 -9.30 40.91 0.93
CA VAL A 43 -9.93 39.59 0.79
C VAL A 43 -8.87 38.58 0.31
N ASN A 44 -8.53 37.61 1.16
CA ASN A 44 -7.65 36.52 0.78
C ASN A 44 -8.49 35.27 0.50
N VAL A 45 -8.44 34.79 -0.74
CA VAL A 45 -9.09 33.54 -1.17
C VAL A 45 -8.06 32.42 -1.07
N GLY A 46 -8.20 31.56 -0.06
CA GLY A 46 -7.36 30.38 0.12
C GLY A 46 -8.02 29.15 -0.48
N TYR A 47 -7.34 28.51 -1.44
CA TYR A 47 -7.73 27.20 -1.95
C TYR A 47 -7.05 26.12 -1.09
N PHE A 48 -7.82 25.42 -0.27
CA PHE A 48 -7.34 24.28 0.50
C PHE A 48 -7.87 23.00 -0.14
N LYS A 49 -6.98 22.27 -0.82
CA LYS A 49 -7.29 20.94 -1.33
C LYS A 49 -6.82 19.90 -0.32
N SER A 50 -7.76 19.34 0.45
CA SER A 50 -7.45 18.26 1.38
C SER A 50 -7.86 16.92 0.76
N LYS A 51 -6.89 16.03 0.55
CA LYS A 51 -7.15 14.63 0.21
C LYS A 51 -7.17 13.82 1.50
N GLY A 52 -8.36 13.55 2.02
CA GLY A 52 -8.56 12.63 3.13
C GLY A 52 -9.02 11.27 2.62
N THR A 53 -8.65 10.18 3.28
CA THR A 53 -9.31 8.88 3.11
C THR A 53 -9.91 8.49 4.44
N GLN A 54 -11.21 8.69 4.63
CA GLN A 54 -11.90 8.21 5.83
C GLN A 54 -12.33 6.76 5.62
N ILE A 55 -11.47 5.83 6.05
CA ILE A 55 -11.77 4.40 6.02
C ILE A 55 -12.23 3.99 7.43
N SER A 56 -13.45 3.45 7.56
CA SER A 56 -13.91 2.95 8.86
C SER A 56 -13.13 1.70 9.29
N LYS A 57 -13.20 1.39 10.58
CA LYS A 57 -12.57 0.19 11.15
C LYS A 57 -13.02 -1.09 10.43
N MET A 58 -14.30 -1.18 10.05
CA MET A 58 -14.84 -2.34 9.33
C MET A 58 -14.32 -2.47 7.89
N ALA A 59 -14.14 -1.36 7.14
CA ALA A 59 -13.53 -1.48 5.81
C ALA A 59 -12.02 -1.68 5.87
N ARG A 60 -11.32 -1.08 6.84
CA ARG A 60 -9.89 -1.39 7.04
C ARG A 60 -9.67 -2.88 7.28
N GLU A 61 -10.59 -3.47 8.04
CA GLU A 61 -10.66 -4.90 8.26
C GLU A 61 -11.02 -5.69 7.00
N ALA A 62 -11.92 -5.17 6.17
CA ALA A 62 -12.31 -5.73 4.87
C ALA A 62 -11.27 -5.51 3.75
N ALA A 63 -10.12 -4.90 4.02
CA ALA A 63 -9.17 -4.51 2.99
C ALA A 63 -8.71 -5.71 2.13
N PRO A 64 -8.58 -5.53 0.80
CA PRO A 64 -8.08 -6.57 -0.08
C PRO A 64 -6.59 -6.88 0.23
N PRO A 65 -6.11 -8.07 -0.12
CA PRO A 65 -4.69 -8.39 -0.03
C PRO A 65 -3.88 -7.38 -0.84
N ARG A 66 -2.91 -6.73 -0.19
CA ARG A 66 -2.09 -5.69 -0.83
C ARG A 66 -1.19 -6.32 -1.90
N LYS A 67 -1.24 -5.78 -3.13
CA LYS A 67 -0.25 -6.09 -4.17
C LYS A 67 1.12 -5.59 -3.70
N ARG A 68 2.17 -6.38 -3.93
CA ARG A 68 3.54 -5.97 -3.64
C ARG A 68 4.01 -4.97 -4.69
N ASN A 69 4.65 -3.89 -4.26
CA ASN A 69 5.01 -2.79 -5.14
C ASN A 69 6.43 -2.99 -5.68
N ILE A 70 6.52 -3.61 -6.85
CA ILE A 70 7.78 -3.89 -7.55
C ILE A 70 8.69 -2.65 -7.66
N LYS A 71 8.09 -1.47 -7.89
CA LYS A 71 8.83 -0.21 -8.03
C LYS A 71 9.49 0.26 -6.73
N THR A 72 8.88 0.01 -5.57
CA THR A 72 9.46 0.43 -4.28
C THR A 72 10.66 -0.44 -3.89
N ASP A 73 10.66 -1.71 -4.30
CA ASP A 73 11.74 -2.65 -3.97
C ASP A 73 12.99 -2.40 -4.82
N VAL A 74 12.81 -2.11 -6.12
CA VAL A 74 13.92 -1.66 -6.99
C VAL A 74 14.48 -0.33 -6.50
N LEU A 75 13.60 0.63 -6.22
CA LEU A 75 14.03 1.96 -5.77
C LEU A 75 14.74 1.87 -4.40
N GLY A 76 14.24 1.05 -3.48
CA GLY A 76 14.88 0.78 -2.19
C GLY A 76 16.26 0.15 -2.33
N GLY A 77 16.43 -0.82 -3.25
CA GLY A 77 17.73 -1.42 -3.55
C GLY A 77 18.74 -0.42 -4.11
N ILE A 78 18.30 0.47 -5.01
CA ILE A 78 19.13 1.55 -5.56
C ILE A 78 19.53 2.55 -4.48
N PHE A 79 18.58 3.01 -3.67
CA PHE A 79 18.87 3.94 -2.58
C PHE A 79 19.85 3.34 -1.57
N LEU A 80 19.66 2.07 -1.20
CA LEU A 80 20.56 1.38 -0.28
C LEU A 80 21.97 1.23 -0.87
N GLY A 81 22.07 0.80 -2.14
CA GLY A 81 23.35 0.68 -2.85
C GLY A 81 24.07 2.03 -3.01
N PHE A 82 23.33 3.09 -3.32
CA PHE A 82 23.85 4.45 -3.40
C PHE A 82 24.35 4.96 -2.04
N PHE A 83 23.58 4.74 -0.97
CA PHE A 83 23.92 5.23 0.37
C PHE A 83 25.16 4.51 0.92
N LEU A 84 25.21 3.18 0.78
CA LEU A 84 26.37 2.38 1.16
C LEU A 84 27.58 2.73 0.28
N GLY A 85 27.40 2.83 -1.03
CA GLY A 85 28.43 3.24 -1.97
C GLY A 85 29.02 4.60 -1.61
N ALA A 86 28.17 5.60 -1.32
CA ALA A 86 28.60 6.93 -0.94
C ALA A 86 29.35 6.94 0.40
N LEU A 87 28.84 6.22 1.40
CA LEU A 87 29.46 6.11 2.73
C LEU A 87 30.87 5.51 2.63
N PHE A 88 31.01 4.35 1.97
CA PHE A 88 32.30 3.67 1.83
C PHE A 88 33.23 4.36 0.83
N GLY A 89 32.69 4.96 -0.23
CA GLY A 89 33.44 5.77 -1.19
C GLY A 89 34.04 7.02 -0.54
N LEU A 90 33.28 7.73 0.30
CA LEU A 90 33.78 8.87 1.08
C LEU A 90 34.85 8.45 2.08
N ALA A 91 34.67 7.30 2.76
CA ALA A 91 35.69 6.76 3.66
C ALA A 91 37.00 6.41 2.93
N ALA A 92 36.91 5.83 1.73
CA ALA A 92 38.08 5.51 0.89
C ALA A 92 38.77 6.76 0.29
N LEU A 93 38.01 7.82 0.02
CA LEU A 93 38.58 9.11 -0.36
C LEU A 93 39.34 9.76 0.79
N TRP A 94 38.84 9.63 2.02
CA TRP A 94 39.50 10.14 3.22
C TRP A 94 40.86 9.46 3.45
N THR A 95 40.98 8.16 3.15
CA THR A 95 42.24 7.40 3.26
C THR A 95 43.19 7.59 2.07
N GLY A 96 42.84 8.43 1.09
CA GLY A 96 43.70 8.79 -0.04
C GLY A 96 43.65 7.80 -1.22
N HIS A 97 42.82 6.76 -1.16
CA HIS A 97 42.71 5.74 -2.20
C HIS A 97 41.59 6.06 -3.20
N LYS A 98 41.89 6.99 -4.12
CA LYS A 98 40.94 7.53 -5.11
C LYS A 98 40.40 6.47 -6.07
N ASP A 99 41.25 5.55 -6.51
CA ASP A 99 40.88 4.50 -7.45
C ASP A 99 39.98 3.43 -6.80
N LEU A 100 40.22 3.15 -5.51
CA LEU A 100 39.38 2.23 -4.74
C LEU A 100 38.02 2.83 -4.41
N ALA A 101 37.93 4.14 -4.18
CA ALA A 101 36.67 4.81 -3.88
C ALA A 101 35.67 4.73 -5.03
N ALA A 102 36.12 4.99 -6.26
CA ALA A 102 35.27 4.88 -7.45
C ALA A 102 34.86 3.41 -7.69
N GLY A 103 35.80 2.47 -7.55
CA GLY A 103 35.51 1.04 -7.71
C GLY A 103 34.48 0.53 -6.70
N LEU A 104 34.62 0.89 -5.41
CA LEU A 104 33.69 0.47 -4.36
C LEU A 104 32.29 1.07 -4.56
N PHE A 105 32.21 2.33 -4.95
CA PHE A 105 30.94 3.01 -5.20
C PHE A 105 30.15 2.30 -6.32
N TRP A 106 30.78 2.08 -7.47
CA TRP A 106 30.13 1.41 -8.60
C TRP A 106 29.80 -0.06 -8.29
N ALA A 107 30.67 -0.76 -7.56
CA ALA A 107 30.40 -2.14 -7.14
C ALA A 107 29.19 -2.24 -6.21
N LEU A 108 29.10 -1.39 -5.17
CA LEU A 108 27.99 -1.38 -4.21
C LEU A 108 26.68 -0.92 -4.85
N LEU A 109 26.73 0.04 -5.78
CA LEU A 109 25.59 0.45 -6.58
C LEU A 109 25.07 -0.71 -7.44
N GLY A 110 25.98 -1.44 -8.11
CA GLY A 110 25.64 -2.61 -8.94
C GLY A 110 25.03 -3.75 -8.11
N ILE A 111 25.58 -4.03 -6.92
CA ILE A 111 25.04 -5.03 -5.99
C ILE A 111 23.64 -4.62 -5.50
N GLY A 112 23.46 -3.36 -5.11
CA GLY A 112 22.15 -2.83 -4.68
C GLY A 112 21.10 -2.91 -5.78
N TRP A 113 21.49 -2.60 -7.02
CA TRP A 113 20.64 -2.75 -8.20
C TRP A 113 20.22 -4.22 -8.43
N MET A 114 21.18 -5.14 -8.46
CA MET A 114 20.92 -6.57 -8.64
C MET A 114 20.00 -7.14 -7.56
N TYR A 115 20.21 -6.74 -6.30
CA TYR A 115 19.37 -7.15 -5.18
C TYR A 115 17.94 -6.61 -5.31
N GLY A 116 17.79 -5.33 -5.70
CA GLY A 116 16.49 -4.72 -5.97
C GLY A 116 15.73 -5.44 -7.10
N CYS A 117 16.41 -5.78 -8.20
CA CYS A 117 15.84 -6.55 -9.30
C CYS A 117 15.42 -7.98 -8.89
N PHE A 118 16.19 -8.63 -8.02
CA PHE A 118 15.84 -9.96 -7.51
C PHE A 118 14.57 -9.95 -6.67
N LEU A 119 14.44 -8.99 -5.75
CA LEU A 119 13.21 -8.80 -4.94
C LEU A 119 12.01 -8.51 -5.85
N ALA A 120 12.19 -7.57 -6.78
CA ALA A 120 11.20 -7.23 -7.79
C ALA A 120 10.69 -8.46 -8.57
N GLY A 121 11.58 -9.37 -8.95
CA GLY A 121 11.21 -10.63 -9.60
C GLY A 121 10.38 -11.55 -8.71
N LYS A 122 10.77 -11.73 -7.44
CA LYS A 122 9.99 -12.53 -6.47
C LYS A 122 8.61 -11.94 -6.23
N ASP A 123 8.52 -10.62 -6.15
CA ASP A 123 7.26 -9.92 -5.93
C ASP A 123 6.38 -9.92 -7.17
N HIS A 124 6.96 -9.92 -8.37
CA HIS A 124 6.22 -10.16 -9.61
C HIS A 124 5.60 -11.56 -9.63
N VAL A 125 6.38 -12.61 -9.32
CA VAL A 125 5.87 -13.99 -9.27
C VAL A 125 4.78 -14.15 -8.21
N TRP A 126 4.94 -13.50 -7.05
CA TRP A 126 3.90 -13.49 -6.01
C TRP A 126 2.61 -12.81 -6.48
N ASN A 127 2.73 -11.64 -7.11
CA ASN A 127 1.60 -10.88 -7.64
C ASN A 127 0.88 -11.61 -8.78
N ASP A 128 1.59 -12.42 -9.55
CA ASP A 128 1.01 -13.16 -10.67
C ASP A 128 0.39 -14.49 -10.23
N LYS A 129 1.05 -15.26 -9.34
CA LYS A 129 0.60 -16.61 -8.98
C LYS A 129 -0.26 -16.69 -7.72
N VAL A 130 0.07 -15.91 -6.70
CA VAL A 130 -0.53 -16.05 -5.37
C VAL A 130 -1.62 -15.02 -5.16
N TRP A 131 -1.37 -13.77 -5.54
CA TRP A 131 -2.33 -12.70 -5.39
C TRP A 131 -3.70 -12.98 -6.03
N PRO A 132 -3.83 -13.49 -7.29
CA PRO A 132 -5.16 -13.74 -7.85
C PRO A 132 -5.93 -14.82 -7.10
N LYS A 133 -5.25 -15.84 -6.56
CA LYS A 133 -5.90 -16.90 -5.77
C LYS A 133 -6.45 -16.37 -4.44
N VAL A 134 -5.64 -15.60 -3.73
CA VAL A 134 -6.05 -14.99 -2.46
C VAL A 134 -7.13 -13.93 -2.68
N TYR A 135 -7.03 -13.18 -3.79
CA TYR A 135 -8.03 -12.19 -4.17
C TYR A 135 -9.38 -12.83 -4.52
N ALA A 136 -9.38 -13.94 -5.26
CA ALA A 136 -10.59 -14.70 -5.55
C ALA A 136 -11.24 -15.20 -4.24
N GLY A 137 -10.47 -15.79 -3.32
CA GLY A 137 -11.01 -16.20 -2.01
C GLY A 137 -11.60 -15.03 -1.21
N TRP A 138 -10.95 -13.87 -1.24
CA TRP A 138 -11.45 -12.65 -0.61
C TRP A 138 -12.77 -12.18 -1.24
N GLN A 139 -12.95 -12.30 -2.56
CA GLN A 139 -14.21 -11.94 -3.24
C GLN A 139 -15.40 -12.80 -2.80
N HIS A 140 -15.18 -14.05 -2.39
CA HIS A 140 -16.24 -14.93 -1.88
C HIS A 140 -16.43 -14.82 -0.35
N THR A 141 -15.82 -13.83 0.29
CA THR A 141 -15.96 -13.61 1.73
C THR A 141 -17.08 -12.63 2.05
N TRP A 142 -17.86 -12.96 3.07
CA TRP A 142 -18.95 -12.19 3.64
C TRP A 142 -18.64 -11.80 5.07
N ILE A 143 -19.19 -10.67 5.52
CA ILE A 143 -19.10 -10.23 6.91
C ILE A 143 -20.48 -9.85 7.43
N CYS A 144 -20.80 -10.33 8.62
CA CYS A 144 -22.01 -9.94 9.32
C CYS A 144 -21.83 -8.53 9.93
N THR A 145 -22.76 -7.62 9.65
CA THR A 145 -22.69 -6.24 10.16
C THR A 145 -23.06 -6.14 11.63
N ARG A 146 -23.83 -7.10 12.17
CA ARG A 146 -24.18 -7.14 13.59
C ARG A 146 -23.06 -7.65 14.49
N CYS A 147 -22.50 -8.81 14.14
CA CYS A 147 -21.53 -9.49 15.02
C CYS A 147 -20.07 -9.41 14.54
N GLY A 148 -19.84 -8.87 13.34
CA GLY A 148 -18.51 -8.72 12.74
C GLY A 148 -17.87 -10.02 12.25
N LYS A 149 -18.58 -11.16 12.30
CA LYS A 149 -17.98 -12.45 11.90
C LYS A 149 -17.85 -12.54 10.38
N ARG A 150 -16.67 -12.97 9.93
CA ARG A 150 -16.39 -13.27 8.53
C ARG A 150 -16.57 -14.75 8.25
N PHE A 151 -17.13 -15.07 7.09
CA PHE A 151 -17.30 -16.43 6.60
C PHE A 151 -17.33 -16.44 5.07
N SER A 152 -16.92 -17.54 4.47
CA SER A 152 -17.07 -17.79 3.04
C SER A 152 -18.35 -18.56 2.80
N ILE A 153 -19.11 -18.15 1.77
CA ILE A 153 -20.20 -18.97 1.25
C ILE A 153 -19.60 -19.70 0.06
N HIS A 154 -19.54 -21.03 0.16
CA HIS A 154 -19.13 -21.88 -0.95
C HIS A 154 -20.40 -22.24 -1.72
N ASP A 155 -20.48 -21.84 -2.99
CA ASP A 155 -21.54 -22.23 -3.92
C ASP A 155 -21.44 -23.72 -4.30
#